data_AF-A0A7C4AIC6-F1
#
_entry.id   AF-A0A7C4AIC6-F1
#
_cell.length_a   1.000
_cell.length_b   1.000
_cell.length_c   1.000
_cell.angle_alpha   90.00
_cell.angle_beta   90.00
_cell.angle_gamma   90.00
#
_symmetry.space_group_name_H-M   'P 1'
#
loop_
_entity.id
_entity.type
_entity.pdbx_description
1 polymer ?
#
loop_
_entity_poly.entity_id
_entity_poly.type
_entity_poly.pdbx_seq_one_letter_code
_entity_poly.pdbx_strand_id
1 'polypeptide(L)'
;MLAEAEFDLEELAARQAGQREPFVCRGGKGGQRDCDRGCTIARIEVGGKVHPLGGICNRFDNLRRGADPDTASLDVVQARQRRVFRDLEAPGGTRPTVGVSRSYLTNRYFPLFNAFFRELGFDPVLPSRADPEGIKRRGSALCFPGELAHGFLADLLTREPDALFLPHVKAVPAAPGQRVSCTCVLLQGEPFALKAAFPELAAFGPRLLVPSLDFTHGVRASAKAFTQAGRQLGATSRQAERAFRAGLEAQRACRADLARLGRDALARLADMPDTPGVVIFGRTYNAFAPQANKAVPEKLATRGAMAIPCDILPLDHAAPARSMYWGQGRTIMAAARAVSAAPGLYGTYITNFSCGPDSFLLGYFREEMGDKPSLTLELDSHTADAGLETRLEAFLDIAAIHARTRPGSRPVSSSGSGHGPGTSPALPGTTGADAARSASGDAEAFRPAQVEQGPSGPGVRASDGNWLPLTHPRVRLLLPSMNPYGSALAAASLAAHGVRGVALPPADEAALQLGRAHSTCKECLPLQLTVGTLLKHLEERPDGQVSAYFMPGAQGPCRFGQYSEFTARLIERLRIPDTAVFTPVADAGYSGLPGAVTLGIWRAVVLGDAFEEMRSLLLAA
;
A
#
# COMPACT_ATOMS: atom_id res chain seq x y z
N MET A 1 -7.23 31.91 -18.73
CA MET A 1 -7.11 31.72 -20.20
C MET A 1 -6.12 32.75 -20.72
N LEU A 2 -5.28 32.38 -21.68
CA LEU A 2 -4.46 33.37 -22.41
C LEU A 2 -5.42 34.27 -23.19
N ALA A 3 -5.08 35.56 -23.31
CA ALA A 3 -5.83 36.48 -24.16
C ALA A 3 -5.73 36.04 -25.62
N GLU A 4 -6.78 36.30 -26.39
CA GLU A 4 -6.76 36.10 -27.84
C GLU A 4 -5.64 36.96 -28.45
N ALA A 5 -4.78 36.34 -29.26
CA ALA A 5 -3.64 36.99 -29.87
C ALA A 5 -3.44 36.45 -31.29
N GLU A 6 -3.07 37.31 -32.22
CA GLU A 6 -2.65 36.93 -33.57
C GLU A 6 -1.18 36.47 -33.54
N PHE A 7 -0.88 35.41 -34.29
CA PHE A 7 0.46 34.85 -34.39
C PHE A 7 0.86 34.70 -35.86
N ASP A 8 2.03 35.22 -36.22
CA ASP A 8 2.65 35.00 -37.52
C ASP A 8 3.41 33.65 -37.51
N LEU A 9 3.04 32.75 -38.41
CA LEU A 9 3.63 31.41 -38.49
C LEU A 9 5.06 31.42 -39.03
N GLU A 10 5.43 32.36 -39.90
CA GLU A 10 6.79 32.49 -40.42
C GLU A 10 7.73 33.02 -39.33
N GLU A 11 7.27 34.00 -38.53
CA GLU A 11 8.02 34.50 -37.37
C GLU A 11 8.25 33.39 -36.34
N LEU A 12 7.22 32.57 -36.05
CA LEU A 12 7.32 31.45 -35.13
C LEU A 12 8.28 30.36 -35.64
N ALA A 13 8.25 30.06 -36.94
CA ALA A 13 9.13 29.08 -37.56
C ALA A 13 10.60 29.55 -37.59
N ALA A 14 10.85 30.84 -37.77
CA ALA A 14 12.19 31.44 -37.77
C ALA A 14 12.75 31.68 -36.35
N ARG A 15 11.95 31.45 -35.30
CA ARG A 15 12.30 31.80 -33.91
C ARG A 15 13.42 30.91 -33.38
N GLN A 16 14.58 31.52 -33.12
CA GLN A 16 15.72 30.79 -32.55
C GLN A 16 15.58 30.65 -31.02
N ALA A 17 15.87 29.45 -30.52
CA ALA A 17 15.97 29.17 -29.09
C ALA A 17 17.45 29.15 -28.67
N GLY A 18 17.84 30.06 -27.78
CA GLY A 18 19.17 30.09 -27.17
C GLY A 18 19.19 29.31 -25.85
N GLN A 19 20.30 28.66 -25.52
CA GLN A 19 20.51 28.11 -24.16
C GLN A 19 21.35 29.07 -23.33
N ARG A 20 20.96 29.27 -22.06
CA ARG A 20 21.73 29.97 -21.04
C ARG A 20 22.23 28.98 -20.00
N GLU A 21 23.25 29.38 -19.23
CA GLU A 21 23.79 28.54 -18.15
C GLU A 21 22.67 28.09 -17.19
N PRO A 22 22.55 26.78 -16.93
CA PRO A 22 21.64 26.25 -15.92
C PRO A 22 21.98 26.77 -14.52
N PHE A 23 21.01 26.76 -13.62
CA PHE A 23 21.24 27.05 -12.21
C PHE A 23 20.66 25.98 -11.29
N VAL A 24 21.22 25.88 -10.09
CA VAL A 24 20.69 24.98 -9.04
C VAL A 24 19.62 25.71 -8.25
N CYS A 25 18.38 25.22 -8.31
CA CYS A 25 17.24 25.76 -7.57
C CYS A 25 17.47 25.65 -6.06
N ARG A 26 17.31 26.78 -5.35
CA ARG A 26 17.48 26.85 -3.89
C ARG A 26 16.18 26.60 -3.10
N GLY A 27 15.02 26.53 -3.76
CA GLY A 27 13.72 26.50 -3.08
C GLY A 27 13.28 27.85 -2.51
N GLY A 28 12.05 27.92 -1.97
CA GLY A 28 11.48 29.09 -1.24
C GLY A 28 11.39 30.42 -2.01
N LYS A 29 10.67 31.43 -1.50
CA LYS A 29 10.87 32.83 -1.92
C LYS A 29 11.95 33.45 -1.01
N GLY A 30 12.91 34.19 -1.55
CA GLY A 30 13.89 34.96 -0.74
C GLY A 30 15.32 34.42 -0.62
N GLY A 31 15.75 33.46 -1.43
CA GLY A 31 17.17 33.09 -1.54
C GLY A 31 17.74 32.20 -0.41
N GLN A 32 16.94 31.85 0.59
CA GLN A 32 17.26 30.83 1.60
C GLN A 32 16.93 29.43 1.09
N ARG A 33 17.80 28.46 1.41
CA ARG A 33 17.73 27.09 0.88
C ARG A 33 16.67 26.26 1.63
N ASP A 34 15.40 26.49 1.33
CA ASP A 34 14.25 25.80 1.97
C ASP A 34 13.80 24.54 1.20
N CYS A 35 14.53 24.14 0.15
CA CYS A 35 14.32 22.88 -0.58
C CYS A 35 15.59 22.05 -0.59
N ASP A 36 15.49 20.82 -0.08
CA ASP A 36 16.57 19.84 0.03
C ASP A 36 16.91 19.16 -1.31
N ARG A 37 16.09 19.34 -2.35
CA ARG A 37 16.26 18.64 -3.64
C ARG A 37 17.35 19.21 -4.55
N GLY A 38 17.59 20.53 -4.52
CA GLY A 38 18.64 21.16 -5.33
C GLY A 38 18.57 20.87 -6.83
N CYS A 39 17.40 20.98 -7.46
CA CYS A 39 17.21 20.65 -8.88
C CYS A 39 18.03 21.56 -9.80
N THR A 40 18.70 21.00 -10.81
CA THR A 40 19.30 21.77 -11.90
C THR A 40 18.21 22.20 -12.88
N ILE A 41 18.09 23.50 -13.13
CA ILE A 41 17.06 24.12 -13.97
C ILE A 41 17.70 24.65 -15.24
N ALA A 42 17.22 24.19 -16.40
CA ALA A 42 17.64 24.68 -17.69
C ALA A 42 17.05 26.08 -17.94
N ARG A 43 17.78 26.92 -18.67
CA ARG A 43 17.31 28.27 -19.05
C ARG A 43 17.32 28.36 -20.56
N ILE A 44 16.14 28.43 -21.16
CA ILE A 44 15.96 28.56 -22.60
C ILE A 44 15.49 29.98 -22.90
N GLU A 45 16.21 30.69 -23.75
CA GLU A 45 15.84 32.01 -24.22
C GLU A 45 15.10 31.89 -25.55
N VAL A 46 13.87 32.39 -25.61
CA VAL A 46 13.06 32.41 -26.83
C VAL A 46 12.50 33.82 -26.99
N GLY A 47 12.79 34.47 -28.12
CA GLY A 47 12.32 35.85 -28.38
C GLY A 47 12.77 36.86 -27.33
N GLY A 48 14.02 36.76 -26.84
CA GLY A 48 14.60 37.66 -25.83
C GLY A 48 14.08 37.46 -24.39
N LYS A 49 13.17 36.52 -24.15
CA LYS A 49 12.69 36.14 -22.82
C LYS A 49 13.33 34.83 -22.37
N VAL A 50 13.87 34.82 -21.16
CA VAL A 50 14.46 33.63 -20.56
C VAL A 50 13.38 32.83 -19.82
N HIS A 51 13.17 31.61 -20.27
CA HIS A 51 12.24 30.65 -19.68
C HIS A 51 13.03 29.61 -18.89
N PRO A 52 12.87 29.56 -17.56
CA PRO A 52 13.36 28.44 -16.77
C PRO A 52 12.50 27.21 -17.07
N LEU A 53 13.14 26.08 -17.39
CA LEU A 53 12.51 24.82 -17.74
C LEU A 53 13.17 23.67 -16.96
N GLY A 54 12.33 22.76 -16.48
CA GLY A 54 12.75 21.61 -15.68
C GLY A 54 12.70 21.86 -14.17
N GLY A 55 13.25 20.89 -13.44
CA GLY A 55 13.02 20.75 -11.99
C GLY A 55 11.96 19.69 -11.69
N ILE A 56 12.00 19.15 -10.48
CA ILE A 56 11.09 18.07 -10.01
C ILE A 56 9.70 18.63 -9.59
N CYS A 57 9.58 19.95 -9.45
CA CYS A 57 8.31 20.59 -9.12
C CYS A 57 7.95 21.66 -10.15
N ASN A 58 6.64 21.86 -10.38
CA ASN A 58 6.07 22.80 -11.35
C ASN A 58 6.28 24.28 -11.02
N ARG A 59 7.20 24.62 -10.11
CA ARG A 59 7.47 26.00 -9.71
C ARG A 59 7.77 26.89 -10.92
N PHE A 60 8.59 26.39 -11.85
CA PHE A 60 9.00 27.17 -13.02
C PHE A 60 7.99 27.11 -14.17
N ASP A 61 7.12 26.09 -14.21
CA ASP A 61 6.02 25.99 -15.17
C ASP A 61 4.82 26.86 -14.77
N ASN A 62 4.52 26.96 -13.47
CA ASN A 62 3.42 27.73 -12.92
C ASN A 62 3.64 29.25 -12.96
N LEU A 63 4.86 29.73 -13.22
CA LEU A 63 5.13 31.13 -13.53
C LEU A 63 4.25 31.64 -14.69
N ARG A 64 3.80 30.74 -15.57
CA ARG A 64 2.91 31.06 -16.69
C ARG A 64 1.42 31.20 -16.32
N ARG A 65 0.98 30.72 -15.15
CA ARG A 65 -0.45 30.67 -14.77
C ARG A 65 -0.89 31.76 -13.77
N GLY A 66 0.02 32.63 -13.31
CA GLY A 66 -0.33 33.85 -12.56
C GLY A 66 -0.93 33.66 -11.15
N ALA A 67 -1.13 32.43 -10.70
CA ALA A 67 -1.60 32.10 -9.35
C ALA A 67 -0.47 31.37 -8.60
N ASP A 68 -0.09 31.90 -7.44
CA ASP A 68 0.86 31.26 -6.53
C ASP A 68 0.10 30.82 -5.28
N PRO A 69 -0.54 29.64 -5.29
CA PRO A 69 -1.26 29.14 -4.13
C PRO A 69 -0.30 28.98 -2.94
N ASP A 70 -0.80 29.16 -1.72
CA ASP A 70 -0.02 28.88 -0.50
C ASP A 70 0.24 27.37 -0.38
N THR A 71 1.25 26.92 -1.12
CA THR A 71 1.63 25.52 -1.30
C THR A 71 2.00 24.89 0.04
N ALA A 72 2.60 25.67 0.95
CA ALA A 72 2.99 25.19 2.28
C ALA A 72 1.77 24.88 3.15
N SER A 73 0.70 25.67 3.05
CA SER A 73 -0.54 25.41 3.78
C SER A 73 -1.34 24.22 3.25
N LEU A 74 -1.18 23.92 1.94
CA LEU A 74 -1.90 22.87 1.20
C LEU A 74 -1.18 21.51 1.23
N ASP A 75 0.14 21.45 1.38
CA ASP A 75 0.91 20.20 1.50
C ASP A 75 0.96 19.71 2.97
N VAL A 76 -0.14 19.10 3.42
CA VAL A 76 -0.24 18.52 4.76
C VAL A 76 0.66 17.28 4.91
N VAL A 77 1.03 16.63 3.80
CA VAL A 77 1.97 15.50 3.81
C VAL A 77 3.36 15.95 4.26
N GLN A 78 3.86 17.07 3.71
CA GLN A 78 5.12 17.66 4.14
C GLN A 78 5.05 18.13 5.60
N ALA A 79 3.94 18.76 6.01
CA ALA A 79 3.72 19.17 7.41
C ALA A 79 3.73 17.99 8.40
N ARG A 80 3.17 16.84 8.00
CA ARG A 80 3.23 15.57 8.73
C ARG A 80 4.67 15.06 8.80
N GLN A 81 5.40 15.06 7.69
CA GLN A 81 6.78 14.58 7.65
C GLN A 81 7.72 15.43 8.52
N ARG A 82 7.58 16.77 8.51
CA ARG A 82 8.35 17.67 9.38
C ARG A 82 8.11 17.36 10.86
N ARG A 83 6.88 17.03 11.28
CA ARG A 83 6.56 16.65 12.67
C ARG A 83 7.18 15.32 13.11
N VAL A 84 7.28 14.34 12.21
CA VAL A 84 7.89 13.05 12.51
C VAL A 84 9.39 13.18 12.77
N PHE A 85 10.07 14.10 12.06
CA PHE A 85 11.52 14.32 12.16
C PHE A 85 11.91 15.62 12.88
N ARG A 86 10.95 16.28 13.56
CA ARG A 86 11.12 17.63 14.13
C ARG A 86 12.31 17.73 15.08
N ASP A 87 12.48 16.71 15.91
CA ASP A 87 13.46 16.71 16.99
C ASP A 87 14.80 16.10 16.54
N LEU A 88 15.04 15.95 15.23
CA LEU A 88 16.36 15.60 14.70
C LEU A 88 17.27 16.83 14.78
N GLU A 89 18.41 16.72 15.46
CA GLU A 89 19.42 17.79 15.49
C GLU A 89 20.73 17.24 14.95
N ALA A 90 21.60 18.12 14.46
CA ALA A 90 22.94 17.73 14.02
C ALA A 90 23.74 17.16 15.22
N PRO A 91 24.60 16.15 15.00
CA PRO A 91 25.46 15.62 16.05
C PRO A 91 26.34 16.72 16.64
N GLY A 92 26.41 16.78 17.97
CA GLY A 92 27.18 17.82 18.68
C GLY A 92 28.68 17.53 18.76
N GLY A 93 29.15 16.41 18.20
CA GLY A 93 30.56 15.98 18.18
C GLY A 93 31.12 15.46 19.51
N THR A 94 30.38 15.56 20.61
CA THR A 94 30.81 15.15 21.96
C THR A 94 30.24 13.80 22.40
N ARG A 95 29.21 13.31 21.72
CA ARG A 95 28.51 12.05 22.02
C ARG A 95 28.75 11.03 20.91
N PRO A 96 28.78 9.72 21.23
CA PRO A 96 28.82 8.68 20.22
C PRO A 96 27.57 8.74 19.35
N THR A 97 27.72 8.39 18.08
CA THR A 97 26.67 8.46 17.07
C THR A 97 26.00 7.11 16.85
N VAL A 98 24.71 7.13 16.51
CA VAL A 98 23.97 5.93 16.09
C VAL A 98 23.31 6.17 14.74
N GLY A 99 23.73 5.42 13.74
CA GLY A 99 23.13 5.43 12.42
C GLY A 99 21.74 4.81 12.46
N VAL A 100 20.72 5.56 12.06
CA VAL A 100 19.33 5.08 11.96
C VAL A 100 18.92 5.15 10.49
N SER A 101 18.55 4.00 9.91
CA SER A 101 18.07 4.00 8.52
C SER A 101 16.77 4.78 8.40
N ARG A 102 16.65 5.63 7.38
CA ARG A 102 15.42 6.40 7.06
C ARG A 102 14.37 5.55 6.31
N SER A 103 14.63 4.27 6.15
CA SER A 103 13.75 3.31 5.47
C SER A 103 12.46 3.03 6.25
N TYR A 104 11.48 2.46 5.55
CA TYR A 104 10.26 1.87 6.11
C TYR A 104 9.68 2.63 7.34
N LEU A 105 9.45 1.93 8.44
CA LEU A 105 8.70 2.46 9.57
C LEU A 105 9.46 3.46 10.43
N THR A 106 10.72 3.80 10.11
CA THR A 106 11.36 5.01 10.63
C THR A 106 10.53 6.25 10.29
N ASN A 107 9.87 6.29 9.12
CA ASN A 107 8.93 7.36 8.72
C ASN A 107 7.65 7.44 9.60
N ARG A 108 7.54 6.62 10.65
CA ARG A 108 6.45 6.62 11.63
C ARG A 108 6.95 6.60 13.07
N TYR A 109 8.04 5.90 13.35
CA TYR A 109 8.58 5.67 14.69
C TYR A 109 9.91 6.39 14.95
N PHE A 110 10.35 7.30 14.08
CA PHE A 110 11.54 8.11 14.37
C PHE A 110 11.47 8.85 15.71
N PRO A 111 10.34 9.47 16.15
CA PRO A 111 10.27 10.10 17.48
C PRO A 111 10.60 9.14 18.62
N LEU A 112 10.15 7.88 18.54
CA LEU A 112 10.49 6.83 19.50
C LEU A 112 12.00 6.55 19.50
N PHE A 113 12.58 6.33 18.33
CA PHE A 113 14.00 5.95 18.20
C PHE A 113 14.92 7.10 18.58
N ASN A 114 14.62 8.32 18.13
CA ASN A 114 15.40 9.53 18.39
C ASN A 114 15.50 9.81 19.89
N ALA A 115 14.35 9.87 20.58
CA ALA A 115 14.33 10.13 22.02
C ALA A 115 14.95 8.97 22.84
N PHE A 116 14.78 7.72 22.42
CA PHE A 116 15.44 6.58 23.05
C PHE A 116 16.96 6.72 23.03
N PHE A 117 17.55 6.98 21.86
CA PHE A 117 19.00 7.08 21.73
C PHE A 117 19.58 8.33 22.38
N ARG A 118 18.89 9.47 22.28
CA ARG A 118 19.31 10.70 22.98
C ARG A 118 19.32 10.55 24.49
N GLU A 119 18.31 9.90 25.04
CA GLU A 119 18.25 9.65 26.49
C GLU A 119 19.33 8.65 26.96
N LEU A 120 19.80 7.76 26.06
CA LEU A 120 20.98 6.92 26.29
C LEU A 120 22.32 7.67 26.13
N GLY A 121 22.30 8.92 25.68
CA GLY A 121 23.52 9.72 25.44
C GLY A 121 24.15 9.54 24.06
N PHE A 122 23.40 9.03 23.08
CA PHE A 122 23.85 8.93 21.68
C PHE A 122 23.21 10.02 20.81
N ASP A 123 23.92 10.43 19.77
CA ASP A 123 23.40 11.34 18.73
C ASP A 123 22.93 10.54 17.50
N PRO A 124 21.61 10.52 17.19
CA PRO A 124 21.11 9.83 16.01
C PRO A 124 21.54 10.51 14.71
N VAL A 125 22.02 9.72 13.76
CA VAL A 125 22.41 10.18 12.41
C VAL A 125 21.53 9.48 11.38
N LEU A 126 20.94 10.26 10.48
CA LEU A 126 20.19 9.76 9.33
C LEU A 126 21.00 9.92 8.04
N PRO A 127 20.75 9.08 7.02
CA PRO A 127 21.30 9.29 5.69
C PRO A 127 20.76 10.58 5.07
N SER A 128 21.59 11.31 4.30
CA SER A 128 21.15 12.50 3.56
C SER A 128 20.52 12.15 2.22
N ARG A 129 20.94 11.04 1.62
CA ARG A 129 20.48 10.57 0.31
C ARG A 129 20.42 9.06 0.26
N ALA A 130 19.72 8.52 -0.74
CA ALA A 130 19.85 7.12 -1.10
C ALA A 130 21.00 7.00 -2.11
N ASP A 131 22.10 6.36 -1.70
CA ASP A 131 23.27 6.17 -2.56
C ASP A 131 22.96 5.17 -3.71
N PRO A 132 23.13 5.55 -4.98
CA PRO A 132 22.92 4.66 -6.13
C PRO A 132 23.78 3.40 -6.10
N GLU A 133 25.01 3.46 -5.58
CA GLU A 133 25.88 2.29 -5.48
C GLU A 133 25.37 1.31 -4.42
N GLY A 134 24.78 1.81 -3.34
CA GLY A 134 24.08 0.97 -2.37
C GLY A 134 22.89 0.26 -2.99
N ILE A 135 22.08 0.98 -3.76
CA ILE A 135 20.90 0.45 -4.46
C ILE A 135 21.25 -0.73 -5.37
N LYS A 136 22.42 -0.71 -6.04
CA LYS A 136 22.88 -1.79 -6.93
C LYS A 136 23.18 -3.10 -6.19
N ARG A 137 23.44 -3.07 -4.88
CA ARG A 137 23.81 -4.26 -4.08
C ARG A 137 22.63 -5.14 -3.65
N ARG A 138 21.39 -4.76 -3.96
CA ARG A 138 20.16 -5.45 -3.52
C ARG A 138 20.03 -6.93 -3.94
N GLY A 139 20.76 -7.35 -4.97
CA GLY A 139 20.81 -8.74 -5.46
C GLY A 139 19.49 -9.35 -5.94
N SER A 140 18.37 -8.60 -5.88
CA SER A 140 17.02 -9.07 -6.21
C SER A 140 16.10 -7.90 -6.58
N ALA A 141 14.99 -8.21 -7.25
CA ALA A 141 13.95 -7.22 -7.54
C ALA A 141 13.14 -6.91 -6.26
N LEU A 142 13.39 -5.74 -5.68
CA LEU A 142 12.67 -5.25 -4.49
C LEU A 142 11.70 -4.13 -4.88
N CYS A 143 10.73 -3.87 -3.99
CA CYS A 143 9.93 -2.65 -4.12
C CYS A 143 10.81 -1.41 -3.90
N PHE A 144 10.41 -0.26 -4.46
CA PHE A 144 11.21 0.96 -4.42
C PHE A 144 11.69 1.36 -3.00
N PRO A 145 10.88 1.26 -1.91
CA PRO A 145 11.37 1.47 -0.55
C PRO A 145 12.47 0.51 -0.10
N GLY A 146 12.50 -0.72 -0.63
CA GLY A 146 13.57 -1.68 -0.40
C GLY A 146 14.85 -1.28 -1.12
N GLU A 147 14.75 -0.72 -2.33
CA GLU A 147 15.90 -0.11 -3.01
C GLU A 147 16.45 1.07 -2.19
N LEU A 148 15.58 1.98 -1.77
CA LEU A 148 15.94 3.13 -0.93
C LEU A 148 16.62 2.69 0.38
N ALA A 149 16.17 1.60 1.01
CA ALA A 149 16.82 1.06 2.21
C ALA A 149 18.29 0.68 1.98
N HIS A 150 18.63 0.11 0.82
CA HIS A 150 20.02 -0.21 0.47
C HIS A 150 20.85 1.05 0.23
N GLY A 151 20.29 2.02 -0.49
CA GLY A 151 20.97 3.30 -0.72
C GLY A 151 21.18 4.11 0.57
N PHE A 152 20.20 4.09 1.47
CA PHE A 152 20.29 4.71 2.79
C PHE A 152 21.35 4.06 3.67
N LEU A 153 21.47 2.73 3.63
CA LEU A 153 22.51 2.06 4.37
C LEU A 153 23.90 2.41 3.84
N ALA A 154 24.08 2.43 2.52
CA ALA A 154 25.35 2.81 1.92
C ALA A 154 25.77 4.24 2.32
N ASP A 155 24.85 5.22 2.30
CA ASP A 155 25.13 6.58 2.79
C ASP A 155 25.44 6.62 4.29
N LEU A 156 24.81 5.76 5.10
CA LEU A 156 25.14 5.65 6.53
C LEU A 156 26.54 5.08 6.75
N LEU A 157 26.99 4.12 5.95
CA LEU A 157 28.32 3.52 6.11
C LEU A 157 29.44 4.52 5.82
N THR A 158 29.26 5.44 4.86
CA THR A 158 30.26 6.50 4.57
C THR A 158 30.37 7.54 5.68
N ARG A 159 29.40 7.59 6.60
CA ARG A 159 29.38 8.49 7.76
C ARG A 159 30.03 7.88 9.00
N GLU A 160 30.43 6.61 8.93
CA GLU A 160 31.14 5.89 9.99
C GLU A 160 30.51 6.04 11.40
N PRO A 161 29.21 5.75 11.58
CA PRO A 161 28.58 5.90 12.89
C PRO A 161 29.15 4.90 13.90
N ASP A 162 29.17 5.25 15.18
CA ASP A 162 29.71 4.38 16.24
C ASP A 162 28.87 3.11 16.43
N ALA A 163 27.56 3.22 16.22
CA ALA A 163 26.61 2.11 16.23
C ALA A 163 25.60 2.20 15.08
N LEU A 164 24.95 1.09 14.74
CA LEU A 164 23.93 1.06 13.68
C LEU A 164 22.65 0.42 14.19
N PHE A 165 21.50 1.03 13.91
CA PHE A 165 20.18 0.56 14.30
C PHE A 165 19.33 0.17 13.09
N LEU A 166 19.09 -1.14 12.94
CA LEU A 166 18.28 -1.75 11.88
C LEU A 166 17.17 -2.62 12.50
N PRO A 167 16.05 -2.02 12.95
CA PRO A 167 15.03 -2.75 13.69
C PRO A 167 14.23 -3.72 12.81
N HIS A 168 14.01 -4.94 13.31
CA HIS A 168 13.09 -5.90 12.71
C HIS A 168 11.66 -5.63 13.21
N VAL A 169 10.86 -4.85 12.46
CA VAL A 169 9.50 -4.46 12.88
C VAL A 169 8.44 -5.42 12.33
N LYS A 170 7.98 -6.35 13.18
CA LYS A 170 7.01 -7.41 12.83
C LYS A 170 5.58 -6.92 12.68
N ALA A 171 5.19 -5.96 13.51
CA ALA A 171 3.81 -5.54 13.63
C ALA A 171 3.68 -4.09 14.05
N VAL A 172 2.53 -3.51 13.73
CA VAL A 172 2.09 -2.20 14.21
C VAL A 172 0.90 -2.39 15.16
N PRO A 173 0.56 -1.42 16.04
CA PRO A 173 -0.55 -1.56 16.97
C PRO A 173 -1.85 -2.04 16.32
N ALA A 174 -2.39 -3.14 16.87
CA ALA A 174 -3.69 -3.66 16.47
C ALA A 174 -4.82 -2.70 16.92
N ALA A 175 -5.93 -2.70 16.19
CA ALA A 175 -7.14 -2.02 16.64
C ALA A 175 -7.83 -2.82 17.76
N PRO A 176 -8.70 -2.18 18.55
CA PRO A 176 -9.60 -2.88 19.44
C PRO A 176 -10.31 -4.04 18.73
N GLY A 177 -10.36 -5.21 19.36
CA GLY A 177 -10.99 -6.41 18.81
C GLY A 177 -10.15 -7.20 17.79
N GLN A 178 -8.95 -6.73 17.43
CA GLN A 178 -8.07 -7.44 16.51
C GLN A 178 -6.95 -8.20 17.21
N ARG A 179 -6.72 -9.44 16.77
CA ARG A 179 -5.63 -10.29 17.28
C ARG A 179 -4.31 -10.07 16.56
N VAL A 180 -4.34 -9.61 15.30
CA VAL A 180 -3.15 -9.51 14.44
C VAL A 180 -3.10 -8.18 13.69
N SER A 181 -1.88 -7.63 13.53
CA SER A 181 -1.62 -6.38 12.80
C SER A 181 -0.18 -6.34 12.28
N CYS A 182 0.15 -7.26 11.37
CA CYS A 182 1.53 -7.44 10.91
C CYS A 182 1.97 -6.40 9.86
N THR A 183 3.27 -6.33 9.62
CA THR A 183 3.89 -5.59 8.52
C THR A 183 4.12 -6.51 7.30
N CYS A 184 4.63 -5.97 6.18
CA CYS A 184 4.92 -6.81 5.01
C CYS A 184 6.25 -7.56 5.17
N VAL A 185 6.39 -8.68 4.45
CA VAL A 185 7.59 -9.53 4.53
C VAL A 185 8.89 -8.81 4.20
N LEU A 186 8.89 -7.91 3.20
CA LEU A 186 10.11 -7.18 2.80
C LEU A 186 10.57 -6.19 3.87
N LEU A 187 9.63 -5.52 4.53
CA LEU A 187 9.93 -4.64 5.65
C LEU A 187 10.47 -5.43 6.84
N GLN A 188 9.86 -6.58 7.16
CA GLN A 188 10.38 -7.46 8.21
C GLN A 188 11.77 -8.00 7.85
N GLY A 189 11.99 -8.32 6.59
CA GLY A 189 13.24 -8.85 6.07
C GLY A 189 14.38 -7.84 6.00
N GLU A 190 14.10 -6.54 6.16
CA GLU A 190 15.08 -5.45 5.95
C GLU A 190 16.45 -5.72 6.59
N PRO A 191 16.59 -5.91 7.91
CA PRO A 191 17.92 -6.06 8.51
C PRO A 191 18.68 -7.29 7.98
N PHE A 192 17.97 -8.34 7.58
CA PHE A 192 18.57 -9.57 7.05
C PHE A 192 18.99 -9.41 5.59
N ALA A 193 18.15 -8.78 4.77
CA ALA A 193 18.47 -8.46 3.39
C ALA A 193 19.67 -7.51 3.30
N LEU A 194 19.69 -6.47 4.14
CA LEU A 194 20.82 -5.54 4.23
C LEU A 194 22.10 -6.23 4.73
N LYS A 195 22.01 -7.13 5.73
CA LYS A 195 23.18 -7.90 6.18
C LYS A 195 23.74 -8.82 5.10
N ALA A 196 22.89 -9.39 4.25
CA ALA A 196 23.33 -10.19 3.11
C ALA A 196 23.99 -9.33 2.01
N ALA A 197 23.47 -8.12 1.77
CA ALA A 197 23.98 -7.21 0.73
C ALA A 197 25.23 -6.41 1.15
N PHE A 198 25.46 -6.23 2.45
CA PHE A 198 26.55 -5.42 3.00
C PHE A 198 27.35 -6.20 4.05
N PRO A 199 28.36 -6.99 3.63
CA PRO A 199 29.26 -7.70 4.54
C PRO A 199 29.98 -6.78 5.55
N GLU A 200 30.13 -5.48 5.23
CA GLU A 200 30.71 -4.46 6.10
C GLU A 200 29.98 -4.34 7.45
N LEU A 201 28.70 -4.73 7.51
CA LEU A 201 27.94 -4.76 8.76
C LEU A 201 28.52 -5.71 9.81
N ALA A 202 29.32 -6.70 9.41
CA ALA A 202 30.02 -7.58 10.35
C ALA A 202 30.99 -6.82 11.26
N ALA A 203 31.61 -5.73 10.77
CA ALA A 203 32.59 -4.94 11.52
C ALA A 203 31.99 -4.17 12.71
N PHE A 204 30.68 -3.95 12.71
CA PHE A 204 29.98 -3.35 13.84
C PHE A 204 29.90 -4.29 15.04
N GLY A 205 29.91 -5.61 14.82
CA GLY A 205 29.82 -6.62 15.87
C GLY A 205 28.65 -6.36 16.83
N PRO A 206 28.88 -6.19 18.15
CA PRO A 206 27.82 -5.87 19.11
C PRO A 206 27.24 -4.46 18.92
N ARG A 207 27.81 -3.59 18.11
CA ARG A 207 27.27 -2.24 17.85
C ARG A 207 26.21 -2.23 16.74
N LEU A 208 25.96 -3.38 16.11
CA LEU A 208 24.83 -3.58 15.19
C LEU A 208 23.58 -4.01 15.96
N LEU A 209 22.62 -3.10 16.10
CA LEU A 209 21.39 -3.30 16.85
C LEU A 209 20.26 -3.74 15.91
N VAL A 210 19.79 -4.97 16.08
CA VAL A 210 18.68 -5.55 15.30
C VAL A 210 17.58 -6.05 16.26
N PRO A 211 16.92 -5.16 17.03
CA PRO A 211 15.87 -5.61 17.93
C PRO A 211 14.65 -6.10 17.15
N SER A 212 14.06 -7.20 17.63
CA SER A 212 12.75 -7.68 17.16
C SER A 212 11.64 -6.88 17.84
N LEU A 213 10.95 -6.04 17.08
CA LEU A 213 9.89 -5.17 17.57
C LEU A 213 8.51 -5.68 17.13
N ASP A 214 7.69 -6.04 18.11
CA ASP A 214 6.30 -6.45 17.90
C ASP A 214 5.36 -5.48 18.63
N PHE A 215 4.75 -4.58 17.87
CA PHE A 215 3.86 -3.57 18.44
C PHE A 215 2.39 -3.99 18.45
N THR A 216 2.04 -5.25 18.22
CA THR A 216 0.64 -5.73 18.17
C THR A 216 -0.14 -5.27 19.40
N HIS A 217 0.42 -5.45 20.60
CA HIS A 217 -0.15 -5.02 21.89
C HIS A 217 0.30 -3.61 22.31
N GLY A 218 0.60 -2.75 21.33
CA GLY A 218 1.09 -1.40 21.54
C GLY A 218 2.61 -1.32 21.69
N VAL A 219 3.15 -0.10 21.52
CA VAL A 219 4.61 0.14 21.52
C VAL A 219 5.27 -0.29 22.83
N ARG A 220 4.57 -0.15 23.97
CA ARG A 220 5.05 -0.53 25.31
C ARG A 220 5.42 -2.01 25.41
N ALA A 221 4.79 -2.89 24.63
CA ALA A 221 5.06 -4.32 24.66
C ALA A 221 6.52 -4.65 24.26
N SER A 222 7.17 -3.80 23.47
CA SER A 222 8.56 -3.96 23.04
C SER A 222 9.60 -3.48 24.06
N ALA A 223 9.22 -3.14 25.30
CA ALA A 223 10.13 -2.64 26.33
C ALA A 223 11.39 -3.51 26.49
N LYS A 224 11.21 -4.84 26.55
CA LYS A 224 12.32 -5.79 26.69
C LYS A 224 13.33 -5.69 25.54
N ALA A 225 12.85 -5.53 24.30
CA ALA A 225 13.71 -5.42 23.12
C ALA A 225 14.54 -4.12 23.14
N PHE A 226 13.93 -3.00 23.56
CA PHE A 226 14.65 -1.74 23.76
C PHE A 226 15.65 -1.81 24.93
N THR A 227 15.27 -2.42 26.06
CA THR A 227 16.18 -2.63 27.19
C THR A 227 17.39 -3.46 26.76
N GLN A 228 17.19 -4.51 25.97
CA GLN A 228 18.29 -5.31 25.42
C GLN A 228 19.18 -4.51 24.47
N ALA A 229 18.60 -3.71 23.56
CA ALA A 229 19.36 -2.85 22.67
C ALA A 229 20.20 -1.81 23.44
N GLY A 230 19.65 -1.22 24.51
CA GLY A 230 20.40 -0.29 25.38
C GLY A 230 21.55 -0.99 26.12
N ARG A 231 21.32 -2.20 26.64
CA ARG A 231 22.37 -3.01 27.28
C ARG A 231 23.49 -3.39 26.32
N GLN A 232 23.15 -3.68 25.07
CA GLN A 232 24.11 -3.96 24.01
C GLN A 232 25.03 -2.76 23.71
N LEU A 233 24.55 -1.53 23.96
CA LEU A 233 25.34 -0.30 23.92
C LEU A 233 26.04 0.06 25.25
N GLY A 234 26.02 -0.83 26.25
CA GLY A 234 26.69 -0.61 27.54
C GLY A 234 25.84 0.09 28.60
N ALA A 235 24.56 0.39 28.34
CA ALA A 235 23.68 0.99 29.34
C ALA A 235 23.21 -0.05 30.38
N THR A 236 22.98 0.40 31.62
CA THR A 236 22.28 -0.41 32.63
C THR A 236 20.81 -0.62 32.26
N SER A 237 20.17 -1.69 32.75
CA SER A 237 18.73 -1.92 32.52
C SER A 237 17.88 -0.71 32.92
N ARG A 238 18.22 -0.04 34.03
CA ARG A 238 17.50 1.16 34.50
C ARG A 238 17.64 2.34 33.53
N GLN A 239 18.84 2.57 33.00
CA GLN A 239 19.07 3.62 31.99
C GLN A 239 18.29 3.30 30.70
N ALA A 240 18.35 2.05 30.22
CA ALA A 240 17.66 1.65 29.00
C ALA A 240 16.12 1.69 29.15
N GLU A 241 15.57 1.35 30.31
CA GLU A 241 14.13 1.49 30.60
C GLU A 241 13.69 2.95 30.69
N ARG A 242 14.52 3.82 31.29
CA ARG A 242 14.30 5.27 31.31
C ARG A 242 14.30 5.83 29.89
N ALA A 243 15.28 5.46 29.08
CA ALA A 243 15.36 5.82 27.66
C ALA A 243 14.14 5.35 26.86
N PHE A 244 13.69 4.12 27.09
CA PHE A 244 12.50 3.62 26.43
C PHE A 244 11.24 4.39 26.82
N ARG A 245 11.13 4.82 28.08
CA ARG A 245 10.02 5.66 28.54
C ARG A 245 10.00 7.03 27.86
N ALA A 246 11.15 7.69 27.76
CA ALA A 246 11.29 8.95 27.03
C ALA A 246 10.88 8.79 25.55
N GLY A 247 11.34 7.71 24.89
CA GLY A 247 10.92 7.37 23.53
C GLY A 247 9.40 7.13 23.40
N LEU A 248 8.79 6.43 24.35
CA LEU A 248 7.34 6.18 24.35
C LEU A 248 6.53 7.48 24.50
N GLU A 249 6.98 8.40 25.33
CA GLU A 249 6.37 9.72 25.52
C GLU A 249 6.49 10.58 24.26
N ALA A 250 7.67 10.64 23.65
CA ALA A 250 7.89 11.34 22.37
C ALA A 250 6.99 10.80 21.25
N GLN A 251 6.87 9.47 21.14
CA GLN A 251 5.99 8.85 20.15
C GLN A 251 4.50 9.16 20.39
N ARG A 252 4.07 9.21 21.66
CA ARG A 252 2.68 9.56 22.01
C ARG A 252 2.39 11.03 21.70
N ALA A 253 3.30 11.92 22.05
CA ALA A 253 3.20 13.35 21.77
C ALA A 253 3.13 13.61 20.26
N CYS A 254 4.02 13.00 19.47
CA CYS A 254 4.00 13.11 18.01
C CYS A 254 2.67 12.58 17.42
N ARG A 255 2.18 11.42 17.88
CA ARG A 255 0.89 10.88 17.41
C ARG A 255 -0.29 11.81 17.72
N ALA A 256 -0.31 12.42 18.90
CA ALA A 256 -1.36 13.38 19.27
C ALA A 256 -1.29 14.65 18.41
N ASP A 257 -0.08 15.15 18.13
CA ASP A 257 0.15 16.29 17.24
C ASP A 257 -0.30 15.99 15.80
N LEU A 258 0.04 14.81 15.26
CA LEU A 258 -0.42 14.37 13.94
C LEU A 258 -1.95 14.24 13.85
N ALA A 259 -2.60 13.69 14.89
CA ALA A 259 -4.06 13.60 14.93
C ALA A 259 -4.72 14.98 14.97
N ARG A 260 -4.11 15.95 15.66
CA ARG A 260 -4.56 17.35 15.63
C ARG A 260 -4.38 17.96 14.24
N LEU A 261 -3.20 17.79 13.63
CA LEU A 261 -2.92 18.25 12.26
C LEU A 261 -3.98 17.74 11.26
N GLY A 262 -4.40 16.48 11.38
CA GLY A 262 -5.44 15.92 10.51
C GLY A 262 -6.81 16.58 10.69
N ARG A 263 -7.23 16.83 11.94
CA ARG A 263 -8.48 17.56 12.22
C ARG A 263 -8.42 19.00 11.72
N ASP A 264 -7.32 19.70 11.98
CA ASP A 264 -7.12 21.09 11.57
C ASP A 264 -7.07 21.21 10.04
N ALA A 265 -6.50 20.23 9.34
CA ALA A 265 -6.51 20.19 7.87
C ALA A 265 -7.92 20.03 7.30
N LEU A 266 -8.73 19.12 7.85
CA LEU A 266 -10.12 18.94 7.43
C LEU A 266 -11.00 20.15 7.74
N ALA A 267 -10.80 20.78 8.90
CA ALA A 267 -11.52 22.01 9.27
C ALA A 267 -11.18 23.16 8.30
N ARG A 268 -9.89 23.40 8.04
CA ARG A 268 -9.46 24.42 7.07
C ARG A 268 -9.99 24.14 5.67
N LEU A 269 -10.00 22.88 5.23
CA LEU A 269 -10.55 22.50 3.93
C LEU A 269 -12.06 22.83 3.83
N ALA A 270 -12.82 22.62 4.91
CA ALA A 270 -14.23 22.98 4.95
C ALA A 270 -14.47 24.49 4.78
N ASP A 271 -13.52 25.32 5.24
CA ASP A 271 -13.55 26.78 5.07
C ASP A 271 -13.11 27.24 3.66
N MET A 272 -12.69 26.32 2.78
CA MET A 272 -12.19 26.60 1.43
C MET A 272 -12.97 25.80 0.37
N PRO A 273 -14.23 26.20 0.05
CA PRO A 273 -15.14 25.41 -0.79
C PRO A 273 -14.65 25.17 -2.23
N ASP A 274 -13.81 26.06 -2.77
CA ASP A 274 -13.24 25.93 -4.12
C ASP A 274 -11.92 25.12 -4.14
N THR A 275 -11.41 24.71 -2.97
CA THR A 275 -10.17 23.93 -2.85
C THR A 275 -10.49 22.44 -2.84
N PRO A 276 -10.06 21.66 -3.84
CA PRO A 276 -10.24 20.22 -3.82
C PRO A 276 -9.37 19.57 -2.73
N GLY A 277 -9.97 18.76 -1.88
CA GLY A 277 -9.25 17.93 -0.92
C GLY A 277 -8.83 16.62 -1.56
N VAL A 278 -7.52 16.36 -1.60
CA VAL A 278 -6.96 15.10 -2.13
C VAL A 278 -6.30 14.34 -0.99
N VAL A 279 -6.92 13.24 -0.59
CA VAL A 279 -6.33 12.31 0.37
C VAL A 279 -5.30 11.43 -0.32
N ILE A 280 -4.07 11.48 0.19
CA ILE A 280 -2.96 10.67 -0.27
C ILE A 280 -2.98 9.34 0.47
N PHE A 281 -3.28 8.27 -0.27
CA PHE A 281 -3.27 6.89 0.20
C PHE A 281 -1.93 6.23 -0.07
N GLY A 282 -1.54 5.33 0.83
CA GLY A 282 -0.34 4.54 0.70
C GLY A 282 0.38 4.42 2.04
N ARG A 283 1.61 3.93 1.97
CA ARG A 283 2.40 3.61 3.17
C ARG A 283 3.20 4.80 3.63
N THR A 284 3.48 4.90 4.92
CA THR A 284 4.22 6.05 5.49
C THR A 284 5.60 6.25 4.90
N TYR A 285 6.23 5.15 4.48
CA TYR A 285 7.56 5.11 3.87
C TYR A 285 7.57 5.21 2.35
N ASN A 286 6.38 5.34 1.76
CA ASN A 286 6.19 5.47 0.33
C ASN A 286 5.53 6.81 0.03
N ALA A 287 4.24 6.91 0.31
CA ALA A 287 3.39 8.03 -0.07
C ALA A 287 3.79 9.33 0.65
N PHE A 288 4.31 9.23 1.88
CA PHE A 288 4.62 10.40 2.71
C PHE A 288 6.11 10.68 2.84
N ALA A 289 6.97 9.74 2.40
CA ALA A 289 8.41 9.91 2.42
C ALA A 289 8.85 10.73 1.19
N PRO A 290 9.49 11.90 1.35
CA PRO A 290 9.89 12.76 0.23
C PRO A 290 10.85 12.09 -0.76
N GLN A 291 11.62 11.11 -0.29
CA GLN A 291 12.57 10.34 -1.10
C GLN A 291 11.86 9.32 -2.02
N ALA A 292 10.62 8.96 -1.71
CA ALA A 292 9.87 7.93 -2.41
C ALA A 292 8.71 8.49 -3.24
N ASN A 293 7.99 9.50 -2.74
CA ASN A 293 6.71 9.94 -3.30
C ASN A 293 6.81 10.81 -4.58
N LYS A 294 8.01 11.05 -5.11
CA LYS A 294 8.26 11.83 -6.34
C LYS A 294 7.56 13.20 -6.36
N ALA A 295 7.46 13.84 -5.19
CA ALA A 295 6.83 15.16 -5.02
C ALA A 295 5.34 15.23 -5.38
N VAL A 296 4.63 14.10 -5.47
CA VAL A 296 3.19 14.08 -5.80
C VAL A 296 2.35 15.01 -4.91
N PRO A 297 2.52 15.05 -3.57
CA PRO A 297 1.77 15.97 -2.71
C PRO A 297 2.01 17.46 -3.05
N GLU A 298 3.26 17.82 -3.30
CA GLU A 298 3.65 19.19 -3.67
C GLU A 298 3.07 19.58 -5.04
N LYS A 299 3.06 18.64 -6.00
CA LYS A 299 2.46 18.85 -7.32
C LYS A 299 0.96 19.08 -7.28
N LEU A 300 0.27 18.47 -6.31
CA LEU A 300 -1.15 18.72 -6.05
C LEU A 300 -1.34 20.11 -5.38
N ALA A 301 -0.53 20.41 -4.36
CA ALA A 301 -0.58 21.69 -3.65
C ALA A 301 -0.31 22.91 -4.56
N THR A 302 0.66 22.79 -5.46
CA THR A 302 0.98 23.83 -6.47
C THR A 302 -0.14 24.02 -7.51
N ARG A 303 -1.11 23.11 -7.58
CA ARG A 303 -2.32 23.19 -8.41
C ARG A 303 -3.56 23.59 -7.62
N GLY A 304 -3.38 24.05 -6.38
CA GLY A 304 -4.48 24.51 -5.53
C GLY A 304 -5.25 23.38 -4.85
N ALA A 305 -4.75 22.14 -4.84
CA ALA A 305 -5.38 21.02 -4.15
C ALA A 305 -4.71 20.77 -2.79
N MET A 306 -5.49 20.61 -1.71
CA MET A 306 -4.93 20.26 -0.41
C MET A 306 -4.61 18.76 -0.36
N ALA A 307 -3.32 18.41 -0.21
CA ALA A 307 -2.86 17.04 -0.11
C ALA A 307 -2.81 16.57 1.36
N ILE A 308 -3.69 15.64 1.74
CA ILE A 308 -3.85 15.18 3.14
C ILE A 308 -3.43 13.70 3.27
N PRO A 309 -2.47 13.33 4.12
CA PRO A 309 -2.07 11.93 4.26
C PRO A 309 -3.15 11.10 4.96
N CYS A 310 -3.42 9.90 4.48
CA CYS A 310 -4.51 9.07 5.03
C CYS A 310 -4.26 8.60 6.49
N ASP A 311 -3.00 8.60 6.97
CA ASP A 311 -2.63 8.09 8.31
C ASP A 311 -2.95 9.05 9.45
N ILE A 312 -3.30 10.31 9.15
CA ILE A 312 -3.65 11.32 10.16
C ILE A 312 -5.16 11.63 10.21
N LEU A 313 -5.95 11.00 9.34
CA LEU A 313 -7.41 11.21 9.33
C LEU A 313 -8.04 10.71 10.64
N PRO A 314 -9.10 11.36 11.12
CA PRO A 314 -9.88 10.88 12.27
C PRO A 314 -10.74 9.70 11.83
N LEU A 315 -10.14 8.51 11.78
CA LEU A 315 -10.80 7.29 11.34
C LEU A 315 -11.49 6.59 12.52
N ASP A 316 -12.71 6.12 12.30
CA ASP A 316 -13.28 5.08 13.16
C ASP A 316 -12.47 3.80 12.97
N HIS A 317 -12.06 3.17 14.07
CA HIS A 317 -11.30 1.93 14.08
C HIS A 317 -12.20 0.70 14.22
N ALA A 318 -13.49 0.84 13.93
CA ALA A 318 -14.41 -0.27 13.74
C ALA A 318 -13.75 -1.39 12.89
N ALA A 319 -14.06 -2.64 13.26
CA ALA A 319 -13.50 -3.79 12.57
C ALA A 319 -13.83 -3.69 11.06
N PRO A 320 -12.84 -3.85 10.16
CA PRO A 320 -13.13 -3.89 8.74
C PRO A 320 -14.09 -5.06 8.48
N ALA A 321 -14.99 -4.89 7.51
CA ALA A 321 -16.00 -5.90 7.16
C ALA A 321 -15.38 -7.24 6.73
N ARG A 322 -14.11 -7.22 6.31
CA ARG A 322 -13.34 -8.37 5.80
C ARG A 322 -11.94 -8.39 6.41
N SER A 323 -11.30 -9.55 6.43
CA SER A 323 -10.02 -9.75 7.11
C SER A 323 -8.88 -8.98 6.44
N MET A 324 -8.38 -7.94 7.11
CA MET A 324 -7.18 -7.21 6.71
C MET A 324 -6.16 -7.23 7.85
N TYR A 325 -5.21 -8.17 7.78
CA TYR A 325 -4.22 -8.40 8.84
C TYR A 325 -2.98 -7.51 8.73
N TRP A 326 -2.75 -6.84 7.59
CA TRP A 326 -1.71 -5.82 7.51
C TRP A 326 -2.18 -4.53 8.16
N GLY A 327 -1.51 -4.10 9.22
CA GLY A 327 -1.98 -2.97 10.02
C GLY A 327 -2.09 -1.65 9.23
N GLN A 328 -1.11 -1.35 8.36
CA GLN A 328 -1.21 -0.19 7.46
C GLN A 328 -2.29 -0.36 6.39
N GLY A 329 -2.49 -1.59 5.88
CA GLY A 329 -3.55 -1.89 4.92
C GLY A 329 -4.93 -1.58 5.49
N ARG A 330 -5.15 -1.91 6.77
CA ARG A 330 -6.40 -1.57 7.46
C ARG A 330 -6.62 -0.07 7.61
N THR A 331 -5.58 0.70 7.96
CA THR A 331 -5.68 2.17 7.99
C THR A 331 -6.06 2.72 6.61
N ILE A 332 -5.45 2.21 5.54
CA ILE A 332 -5.75 2.60 4.16
C ILE A 332 -7.22 2.28 3.82
N MET A 333 -7.72 1.07 4.14
CA MET A 333 -9.12 0.69 3.87
C MET A 333 -10.12 1.52 4.69
N ALA A 334 -9.85 1.75 5.97
CA ALA A 334 -10.70 2.60 6.81
C ALA A 334 -10.75 4.04 6.28
N ALA A 335 -9.61 4.58 5.83
CA ALA A 335 -9.56 5.88 5.18
C ALA A 335 -10.30 5.88 3.84
N ALA A 336 -10.21 4.81 3.05
CA ALA A 336 -10.86 4.73 1.75
C ALA A 336 -12.37 4.80 1.92
N ARG A 337 -12.91 4.05 2.88
CA ARG A 337 -14.34 4.08 3.24
C ARG A 337 -14.80 5.44 3.76
N ALA A 338 -14.00 6.10 4.61
CA ALA A 338 -14.33 7.43 5.10
C ALA A 338 -14.32 8.48 3.96
N VAL A 339 -13.33 8.39 3.07
CA VAL A 339 -13.17 9.30 1.94
C VAL A 339 -14.22 9.05 0.87
N SER A 340 -14.61 7.81 0.57
CA SER A 340 -15.64 7.52 -0.43
C SER A 340 -16.98 8.19 -0.05
N ALA A 341 -17.34 8.14 1.23
CA ALA A 341 -18.54 8.79 1.78
C ALA A 341 -18.45 10.33 1.86
N ALA A 342 -17.27 10.92 2.07
CA ALA A 342 -17.11 12.36 2.34
C ALA A 342 -17.19 13.24 1.08
N PRO A 343 -18.16 14.17 0.94
CA PRO A 343 -18.18 15.13 -0.17
C PRO A 343 -16.91 15.99 -0.22
N GLY A 344 -16.44 16.35 -1.42
CA GLY A 344 -15.27 17.22 -1.60
C GLY A 344 -13.89 16.59 -1.37
N LEU A 345 -13.83 15.34 -0.85
CA LEU A 345 -12.58 14.58 -0.71
C LEU A 345 -12.42 13.56 -1.83
N TYR A 346 -11.28 13.55 -2.50
CA TYR A 346 -10.91 12.58 -3.53
C TYR A 346 -9.65 11.81 -3.12
N GLY A 347 -9.39 10.66 -3.77
CA GLY A 347 -8.28 9.79 -3.39
C GLY A 347 -7.16 9.74 -4.43
N THR A 348 -5.91 9.89 -4.02
CA THR A 348 -4.73 9.52 -4.81
C THR A 348 -3.92 8.46 -4.08
N TYR A 349 -3.85 7.24 -4.61
CA TYR A 349 -3.08 6.13 -4.06
C TYR A 349 -1.69 6.08 -4.66
N ILE A 350 -0.65 6.21 -3.82
CA ILE A 350 0.75 6.04 -4.19
C ILE A 350 1.20 4.64 -3.77
N THR A 351 1.46 3.78 -4.77
CA THR A 351 2.01 2.42 -4.62
C THR A 351 3.38 2.32 -5.31
N ASN A 352 4.03 1.17 -5.20
CA ASN A 352 5.28 0.90 -5.90
C ASN A 352 5.22 -0.39 -6.69
N PHE A 353 6.06 -0.47 -7.73
CA PHE A 353 6.39 -1.74 -8.36
C PHE A 353 6.82 -2.77 -7.29
N SER A 354 6.41 -4.03 -7.48
CA SER A 354 6.68 -5.14 -6.55
C SER A 354 6.15 -4.95 -5.11
N CYS A 355 5.22 -4.00 -4.89
CA CYS A 355 4.61 -3.83 -3.57
C CYS A 355 3.64 -4.98 -3.26
N GLY A 356 4.08 -5.91 -2.41
CA GLY A 356 3.36 -7.15 -2.23
C GLY A 356 1.95 -7.03 -1.69
N PRO A 357 1.69 -6.33 -0.57
CA PRO A 357 0.33 -6.24 -0.07
C PRO A 357 -0.57 -5.31 -0.91
N ASP A 358 0.03 -4.36 -1.65
CA ASP A 358 -0.74 -3.47 -2.51
C ASP A 358 -1.23 -4.20 -3.77
N SER A 359 -0.70 -5.40 -4.10
CA SER A 359 -1.30 -6.27 -5.11
C SER A 359 -2.74 -6.66 -4.79
N PHE A 360 -3.16 -6.59 -3.51
CA PHE A 360 -4.55 -6.83 -3.09
C PHE A 360 -5.26 -5.51 -2.79
N LEU A 361 -4.62 -4.62 -2.02
CA LEU A 361 -5.23 -3.38 -1.54
C LEU A 361 -5.66 -2.45 -2.67
N LEU A 362 -5.00 -2.46 -3.83
CA LEU A 362 -5.40 -1.60 -4.96
C LEU A 362 -6.77 -1.97 -5.52
N GLY A 363 -7.07 -3.27 -5.63
CA GLY A 363 -8.39 -3.73 -6.05
C GLY A 363 -9.45 -3.33 -5.02
N TYR A 364 -9.17 -3.57 -3.74
CA TYR A 364 -10.09 -3.24 -2.65
C TYR A 364 -10.31 -1.75 -2.52
N PHE A 365 -9.27 -0.94 -2.68
CA PHE A 365 -9.37 0.52 -2.68
C PHE A 365 -10.31 1.02 -3.79
N ARG A 366 -10.20 0.47 -5.00
CA ARG A 366 -11.09 0.84 -6.12
C ARG A 366 -12.53 0.43 -5.83
N GLU A 367 -12.74 -0.76 -5.30
CA GLU A 367 -14.08 -1.24 -4.87
C GLU A 367 -14.70 -0.32 -3.81
N GLU A 368 -13.91 0.12 -2.80
CA GLU A 368 -14.39 1.04 -1.76
C GLU A 368 -14.67 2.46 -2.29
N MET A 369 -13.88 2.94 -3.26
CA MET A 369 -14.09 4.25 -3.87
C MET A 369 -15.29 4.27 -4.84
N GLY A 370 -15.62 3.14 -5.47
CA GLY A 370 -16.73 3.01 -6.41
C GLY A 370 -16.61 4.01 -7.57
N ASP A 371 -17.72 4.68 -7.90
CA ASP A 371 -17.79 5.68 -8.97
C ASP A 371 -17.08 6.99 -8.63
N LYS A 372 -16.61 7.14 -7.38
CA LYS A 372 -15.95 8.37 -6.96
C LYS A 372 -14.54 8.42 -7.57
N PRO A 373 -14.19 9.51 -8.28
CA PRO A 373 -12.89 9.66 -8.89
C PRO A 373 -11.73 9.40 -7.93
N SER A 374 -10.84 8.50 -8.33
CA SER A 374 -9.60 8.22 -7.62
C SER A 374 -8.46 7.96 -8.60
N LEU A 375 -7.26 8.35 -8.21
CA LEU A 375 -6.04 8.16 -9.00
C LEU A 375 -5.16 7.11 -8.33
N THR A 376 -4.62 6.17 -9.10
CA THR A 376 -3.58 5.23 -8.63
C THR A 376 -2.27 5.50 -9.35
N LEU A 377 -1.24 5.91 -8.61
CA LEU A 377 0.11 6.13 -9.10
C LEU A 377 1.02 5.01 -8.62
N GLU A 378 1.58 4.26 -9.57
CA GLU A 378 2.63 3.28 -9.31
C GLU A 378 3.98 3.90 -9.59
N LEU A 379 4.84 3.93 -8.57
CA LEU A 379 6.17 4.54 -8.63
C LEU A 379 7.28 3.49 -8.55
N ASP A 380 8.41 3.82 -9.14
CA ASP A 380 9.66 3.08 -9.05
C ASP A 380 10.87 4.04 -9.14
N SER A 381 12.08 3.47 -9.16
CA SER A 381 13.31 4.26 -9.29
C SER A 381 13.43 4.95 -10.66
N HIS A 382 12.74 4.48 -11.70
CA HIS A 382 12.86 4.91 -13.09
C HIS A 382 11.70 5.81 -13.54
N THR A 383 10.70 6.03 -12.68
CA THR A 383 9.49 6.77 -13.01
C THR A 383 9.83 8.19 -13.43
N ALA A 384 9.43 8.54 -14.66
CA ALA A 384 9.63 9.85 -15.25
C ALA A 384 8.60 10.87 -14.73
N ASP A 385 9.07 12.09 -14.49
CA ASP A 385 8.31 13.12 -13.78
C ASP A 385 7.16 13.69 -14.62
N ALA A 386 7.39 13.89 -15.92
CA ALA A 386 6.41 14.44 -16.85
C ALA A 386 5.13 13.60 -16.95
N GLY A 387 5.24 12.27 -16.84
CA GLY A 387 4.10 11.37 -16.87
C GLY A 387 3.23 11.40 -15.61
N LEU A 388 3.76 11.89 -14.48
CA LEU A 388 2.99 12.04 -13.25
C LEU A 388 2.12 13.31 -13.29
N GLU A 389 2.64 14.39 -13.86
CA GLU A 389 1.96 15.68 -13.87
C GLU A 389 0.69 15.67 -14.69
N THR A 390 0.74 15.15 -15.92
CA THR A 390 -0.43 15.05 -16.81
C THR A 390 -1.55 14.22 -16.18
N ARG A 391 -1.19 13.16 -15.45
CA ARG A 391 -2.13 12.30 -14.72
C ARG A 391 -2.76 13.01 -13.52
N LEU A 392 -1.99 13.85 -12.81
CA LEU A 392 -2.50 14.65 -11.71
C LEU A 392 -3.44 15.75 -12.21
N GLU A 393 -3.12 16.40 -13.33
CA GLU A 393 -3.99 17.41 -13.95
C GLU A 393 -5.31 16.81 -14.40
N ALA A 394 -5.25 15.72 -15.19
CA ALA A 394 -6.45 15.02 -15.63
C ALA A 394 -7.30 14.53 -14.44
N PHE A 395 -6.67 14.06 -13.37
CA PHE A 395 -7.38 13.66 -12.16
C PHE A 395 -8.11 14.83 -11.49
N LEU A 396 -7.46 15.99 -11.34
CA LEU A 396 -8.08 17.18 -10.75
C LEU A 396 -9.25 17.69 -11.60
N ASP A 397 -9.13 17.65 -12.93
CA ASP A 397 -10.21 18.02 -13.85
C ASP A 397 -11.43 17.10 -13.68
N ILE A 398 -11.19 15.78 -13.64
CA ILE A 398 -12.26 14.79 -13.42
C ILE A 398 -12.91 14.99 -12.05
N ALA A 399 -12.12 15.24 -11.01
CA ALA A 399 -12.62 15.53 -9.67
C ALA A 399 -13.48 16.82 -9.64
N ALA A 400 -13.07 17.86 -10.35
CA ALA A 400 -13.82 19.11 -10.47
C ALA A 400 -15.12 18.96 -11.27
N ILE A 401 -15.14 18.10 -12.30
CA ILE A 401 -16.36 17.78 -13.06
C ILE A 401 -17.32 17.00 -12.16
N HIS A 402 -16.83 15.94 -11.50
CA HIS A 402 -17.64 15.13 -10.59
C HIS A 402 -18.21 15.94 -9.42
N ALA A 403 -17.46 16.93 -8.90
CA ALA A 403 -17.96 17.83 -7.86
C ALA A 403 -19.19 18.65 -8.33
N ARG A 404 -19.23 19.04 -9.60
CA ARG A 404 -20.31 19.87 -10.19
C ARG A 404 -21.55 19.08 -10.62
N THR A 405 -21.38 17.81 -10.97
CA THR A 405 -22.47 16.95 -11.50
C THR A 405 -23.24 16.19 -10.43
N ARG A 406 -22.85 16.26 -9.15
CA ARG A 406 -23.56 15.59 -8.06
C ARG A 406 -24.93 16.24 -7.79
N PRO A 407 -26.02 15.46 -7.69
CA PRO A 407 -27.32 16.00 -7.29
C PRO A 407 -27.21 16.60 -5.88
N GLY A 408 -27.34 17.93 -5.76
CA GLY A 408 -27.28 18.65 -4.48
C GLY A 408 -26.21 19.75 -4.35
N SER A 409 -25.27 19.88 -5.30
CA SER A 409 -24.40 21.06 -5.37
C SER A 409 -25.11 22.21 -6.09
N ARG A 410 -25.33 23.34 -5.41
CA ARG A 410 -25.88 24.56 -6.04
C ARG A 410 -24.98 24.96 -7.22
N PRO A 411 -25.54 25.36 -8.37
CA PRO A 411 -24.73 25.92 -9.44
C PRO A 411 -24.12 27.24 -8.95
N VAL A 412 -22.79 27.35 -9.02
CA VAL A 412 -22.13 28.65 -9.03
C VAL A 412 -22.55 29.33 -10.33
N SER A 413 -23.19 30.50 -10.23
CA SER A 413 -23.64 31.28 -11.37
C SER A 413 -22.44 31.75 -12.19
N SER A 414 -22.13 31.07 -13.28
CA SER A 414 -21.28 31.63 -14.33
C SER A 414 -22.13 32.54 -15.20
N SER A 415 -21.88 33.85 -15.09
CA SER A 415 -22.41 34.84 -16.02
C SER A 415 -21.85 34.61 -17.43
N GLY A 416 -22.75 34.26 -18.36
CA GLY A 416 -22.76 34.61 -19.78
C GLY A 416 -21.53 34.32 -20.65
N SER A 417 -21.65 33.35 -21.56
CA SER A 417 -21.96 33.62 -22.97
C SER A 417 -22.04 32.29 -23.72
N GLY A 418 -23.16 32.05 -24.40
CA GLY A 418 -23.41 30.81 -25.11
C GLY A 418 -22.75 30.78 -26.48
N HIS A 419 -22.34 29.60 -26.92
CA HIS A 419 -22.22 29.20 -28.33
C HIS A 419 -22.52 27.70 -28.43
N GLY A 420 -23.27 27.31 -29.47
CA GLY A 420 -23.93 26.01 -29.64
C GLY A 420 -23.01 24.81 -29.94
N PRO A 421 -23.60 23.62 -30.13
CA PRO A 421 -22.87 22.35 -30.10
C PRO A 421 -22.13 22.11 -31.41
N GLY A 422 -20.80 22.21 -31.38
CA GLY A 422 -19.91 21.73 -32.43
C GLY A 422 -19.70 20.23 -32.28
N THR A 423 -20.18 19.48 -33.26
CA THR A 423 -19.93 18.05 -33.44
C THR A 423 -18.44 17.78 -33.62
N SER A 424 -17.91 16.76 -32.95
CA SER A 424 -16.61 16.16 -33.27
C SER A 424 -16.68 14.64 -33.22
N PRO A 425 -15.87 13.96 -34.06
CA PRO A 425 -16.15 12.62 -34.53
C PRO A 425 -15.65 11.54 -33.58
N ALA A 426 -16.32 10.39 -33.66
CA ALA A 426 -16.03 9.18 -32.92
C ALA A 426 -14.62 8.63 -33.22
N LEU A 427 -13.88 8.27 -32.17
CA LEU A 427 -12.75 7.37 -32.23
C LEU A 427 -13.24 5.92 -32.09
N PRO A 428 -12.79 4.97 -32.93
CA PRO A 428 -13.22 3.58 -32.87
C PRO A 428 -12.33 2.74 -31.92
N GLY A 429 -12.98 1.85 -31.16
CA GLY A 429 -12.41 0.55 -30.79
C GLY A 429 -11.73 0.42 -29.42
N THR A 430 -12.51 0.38 -28.34
CA THR A 430 -12.17 -0.40 -27.13
C THR A 430 -13.33 -1.31 -26.77
N THR A 431 -13.30 -2.54 -27.29
CA THR A 431 -14.16 -3.62 -26.82
C THR A 431 -13.56 -4.22 -25.55
N GLY A 432 -14.26 -4.11 -24.42
CA GLY A 432 -13.83 -4.78 -23.19
C GLY A 432 -14.48 -4.25 -21.92
N ALA A 433 -15.66 -4.81 -21.60
CA ALA A 433 -16.20 -4.95 -20.25
C ALA A 433 -16.45 -3.66 -19.44
N ASP A 434 -17.42 -2.85 -19.86
CA ASP A 434 -18.16 -1.96 -18.96
C ASP A 434 -19.65 -1.97 -19.36
N ALA A 435 -20.38 -2.96 -18.83
CA ALA A 435 -21.85 -2.91 -18.85
C ALA A 435 -22.30 -1.99 -17.70
N ALA A 436 -22.50 -0.72 -18.04
CA ALA A 436 -23.07 0.29 -17.18
C ALA A 436 -24.42 -0.16 -16.59
N ARG A 437 -24.53 -0.15 -15.27
CA ARG A 437 -25.81 -0.29 -14.55
C ARG A 437 -26.53 1.06 -14.59
N SER A 438 -27.38 1.27 -15.58
CA SER A 438 -28.54 2.16 -15.46
C SER A 438 -29.82 1.34 -15.58
N ALA A 439 -30.26 0.78 -14.45
CA ALA A 439 -31.59 0.21 -14.33
C ALA A 439 -32.12 0.51 -12.93
N SER A 440 -33.02 1.48 -12.86
CA SER A 440 -33.96 1.65 -11.76
C SER A 440 -34.90 0.44 -11.74
N GLY A 441 -34.69 -0.43 -10.75
CA GLY A 441 -35.50 -1.59 -10.43
C GLY A 441 -34.79 -2.38 -9.34
N ASP A 442 -35.47 -2.62 -8.22
CA ASP A 442 -34.94 -3.37 -7.08
C ASP A 442 -34.54 -4.79 -7.49
N ALA A 443 -33.30 -4.95 -7.97
CA ALA A 443 -32.68 -6.24 -8.16
C ALA A 443 -32.25 -6.75 -6.78
N GLU A 444 -32.93 -7.77 -6.30
CA GLU A 444 -32.63 -8.47 -5.04
C GLU A 444 -31.11 -8.64 -4.89
N ALA A 445 -30.57 -8.13 -3.78
CA ALA A 445 -29.13 -8.11 -3.55
C ALA A 445 -28.59 -9.54 -3.57
N PHE A 446 -27.66 -9.84 -4.49
CA PHE A 446 -27.06 -11.17 -4.59
C PHE A 446 -26.40 -11.55 -3.26
N ARG A 447 -26.76 -12.72 -2.73
CA ARG A 447 -26.17 -13.27 -1.52
C ARG A 447 -25.23 -14.43 -1.89
N PRO A 448 -23.90 -14.30 -1.70
CA PRO A 448 -23.00 -15.41 -1.88
C PRO A 448 -23.27 -16.48 -0.80
N ALA A 449 -23.02 -17.75 -1.14
CA ALA A 449 -23.09 -18.81 -0.15
C ALA A 449 -21.98 -18.65 0.89
N GLN A 450 -22.25 -19.06 2.13
CA GLN A 450 -21.33 -18.88 3.25
C GLN A 450 -21.17 -20.19 4.03
N VAL A 451 -19.94 -20.46 4.47
CA VAL A 451 -19.69 -21.56 5.41
C VAL A 451 -19.93 -21.06 6.83
N GLU A 452 -20.69 -21.83 7.61
CA GLU A 452 -21.06 -21.47 8.98
C GLU A 452 -21.26 -22.69 9.86
N GLN A 453 -21.26 -22.44 11.17
CA GLN A 453 -21.67 -23.45 12.16
C GLN A 453 -23.19 -23.50 12.21
N GLY A 454 -23.75 -24.69 11.95
CA GLY A 454 -25.17 -24.96 12.09
C GLY A 454 -25.47 -25.95 13.21
N PRO A 455 -26.73 -26.40 13.31
CA PRO A 455 -27.22 -27.24 14.41
C PRO A 455 -26.50 -28.59 14.53
N SER A 456 -26.04 -29.14 13.40
CA SER A 456 -25.37 -30.44 13.32
C SER A 456 -23.89 -30.34 12.93
N GLY A 457 -23.25 -29.19 13.20
CA GLY A 457 -21.84 -28.93 12.87
C GLY A 457 -21.65 -28.00 11.66
N PRO A 458 -20.48 -28.05 10.99
CA PRO A 458 -20.18 -27.14 9.88
C PRO A 458 -21.04 -27.45 8.64
N GLY A 459 -21.54 -26.39 8.00
CA GLY A 459 -22.36 -26.48 6.79
C GLY A 459 -22.24 -25.24 5.92
N VAL A 460 -22.93 -25.27 4.78
CA VAL A 460 -23.00 -24.17 3.82
C VAL A 460 -24.42 -23.63 3.80
N ARG A 461 -24.56 -22.33 4.06
CA ARG A 461 -25.77 -21.60 3.72
C ARG A 461 -25.69 -21.21 2.25
N ALA A 462 -26.55 -21.81 1.43
CA ALA A 462 -26.63 -21.61 0.00
C ALA A 462 -27.13 -20.19 -0.36
N SER A 463 -27.03 -19.81 -1.63
CA SER A 463 -27.45 -18.47 -2.08
C SER A 463 -28.95 -18.25 -1.90
N ASP A 464 -29.76 -19.30 -2.00
CA ASP A 464 -31.21 -19.30 -1.69
C ASP A 464 -31.53 -19.16 -0.19
N GLY A 465 -30.53 -19.33 0.70
CA GLY A 465 -30.66 -19.20 2.15
C GLY A 465 -30.83 -20.53 2.88
N ASN A 466 -30.99 -21.63 2.15
CA ASN A 466 -31.08 -22.97 2.73
C ASN A 466 -29.73 -23.38 3.33
N TRP A 467 -29.76 -23.87 4.56
CA TRP A 467 -28.57 -24.40 5.20
C TRP A 467 -28.43 -25.90 4.91
N LEU A 468 -27.23 -26.31 4.47
CA LEU A 468 -26.91 -27.70 4.14
C LEU A 468 -25.66 -28.13 4.94
N PRO A 469 -25.69 -29.27 5.65
CA PRO A 469 -24.48 -29.78 6.29
C PRO A 469 -23.40 -30.13 5.26
N LEU A 470 -22.12 -30.07 5.61
CA LEU A 470 -21.02 -30.41 4.68
C LEU A 470 -21.10 -31.85 4.12
N THR A 471 -21.79 -32.75 4.81
CA THR A 471 -22.03 -34.15 4.38
C THR A 471 -23.20 -34.30 3.39
N HIS A 472 -23.96 -33.23 3.13
CA HIS A 472 -25.15 -33.26 2.29
C HIS A 472 -24.84 -33.69 0.83
N PRO A 473 -25.70 -34.51 0.17
CA PRO A 473 -25.54 -34.97 -1.22
C PRO A 473 -25.21 -33.90 -2.25
N ARG A 474 -25.75 -32.69 -2.07
CA ARG A 474 -25.54 -31.54 -2.96
C ARG A 474 -24.24 -30.78 -2.71
N VAL A 475 -23.60 -30.96 -1.56
CA VAL A 475 -22.39 -30.20 -1.19
C VAL A 475 -21.15 -30.91 -1.71
N ARG A 476 -20.23 -30.15 -2.31
CA ARG A 476 -18.88 -30.58 -2.69
C ARG A 476 -17.85 -29.66 -2.03
N LEU A 477 -16.85 -30.25 -1.37
CA LEU A 477 -15.71 -29.51 -0.82
C LEU A 477 -14.57 -29.57 -1.84
N LEU A 478 -14.36 -28.47 -2.56
CA LEU A 478 -13.37 -28.34 -3.61
C LEU A 478 -12.01 -28.02 -2.98
N LEU A 479 -10.99 -28.83 -3.29
CA LEU A 479 -9.61 -28.66 -2.84
C LEU A 479 -8.76 -28.15 -3.99
N PRO A 480 -8.06 -27.00 -3.87
CA PRO A 480 -7.10 -26.58 -4.87
C PRO A 480 -6.00 -27.63 -5.05
N SER A 481 -5.45 -27.72 -6.26
CA SER A 481 -4.26 -28.52 -6.52
C SER A 481 -3.05 -27.88 -5.82
N MET A 482 -2.62 -28.47 -4.70
CA MET A 482 -1.37 -28.10 -4.03
C MET A 482 -0.21 -28.96 -4.53
N ASN A 483 -0.49 -30.25 -4.71
CA ASN A 483 0.27 -31.21 -5.50
C ASN A 483 -0.71 -32.37 -5.86
N PRO A 484 -0.44 -33.19 -6.89
CA PRO A 484 -1.39 -34.19 -7.35
C PRO A 484 -1.72 -35.26 -6.30
N TYR A 485 -0.79 -35.56 -5.39
CA TYR A 485 -0.95 -36.60 -4.38
C TYR A 485 -1.71 -36.10 -3.14
N GLY A 486 -1.25 -35.00 -2.54
CA GLY A 486 -1.77 -34.42 -1.31
C GLY A 486 -3.22 -33.97 -1.43
N SER A 487 -3.60 -33.31 -2.53
CA SER A 487 -5.00 -32.91 -2.74
C SER A 487 -5.92 -34.13 -2.93
N ALA A 488 -5.45 -35.16 -3.66
CA ALA A 488 -6.20 -36.41 -3.82
C ALA A 488 -6.34 -37.21 -2.52
N LEU A 489 -5.26 -37.33 -1.74
CA LEU A 489 -5.26 -37.97 -0.42
C LEU A 489 -6.15 -37.22 0.57
N ALA A 490 -6.16 -35.88 0.52
CA ALA A 490 -7.04 -35.07 1.36
C ALA A 490 -8.52 -35.26 0.98
N ALA A 491 -8.84 -35.34 -0.31
CA ALA A 491 -10.19 -35.67 -0.78
C ALA A 491 -10.64 -37.07 -0.31
N ALA A 492 -9.76 -38.07 -0.39
CA ALA A 492 -10.04 -39.42 0.12
C ALA A 492 -10.25 -39.44 1.65
N SER A 493 -9.45 -38.68 2.40
CA SER A 493 -9.60 -38.53 3.85
C SER A 493 -10.95 -37.89 4.22
N LEU A 494 -11.41 -36.91 3.44
CA LEU A 494 -12.73 -36.29 3.63
C LEU A 494 -13.87 -37.28 3.34
N ALA A 495 -13.73 -38.07 2.27
CA ALA A 495 -14.72 -39.07 1.88
C ALA A 495 -14.92 -40.13 2.97
N ALA A 496 -13.85 -40.55 3.66
CA ALA A 496 -13.92 -41.48 4.79
C ALA A 496 -14.79 -40.97 5.97
N HIS A 497 -15.08 -39.67 6.02
CA HIS A 497 -15.92 -39.03 7.03
C HIS A 497 -17.23 -38.47 6.46
N GLY A 498 -17.65 -38.95 5.28
CA GLY A 498 -18.91 -38.57 4.65
C GLY A 498 -18.92 -37.18 3.98
N VAL A 499 -17.78 -36.49 3.92
CA VAL A 499 -17.63 -35.22 3.21
C VAL A 499 -17.15 -35.48 1.79
N ARG A 500 -17.89 -35.02 0.78
CA ARG A 500 -17.54 -35.22 -0.63
C ARG A 500 -16.47 -34.22 -1.07
N GLY A 501 -15.21 -34.56 -0.82
CA GLY A 501 -14.05 -33.82 -1.27
C GLY A 501 -13.77 -34.03 -2.77
N VAL A 502 -13.45 -32.96 -3.50
CA VAL A 502 -13.04 -33.00 -4.91
C VAL A 502 -11.67 -32.34 -5.02
N ALA A 503 -10.65 -33.10 -5.38
CA ALA A 503 -9.35 -32.56 -5.73
C ALA A 503 -9.41 -31.95 -7.13
N LEU A 504 -9.23 -30.64 -7.22
CA LEU A 504 -9.15 -29.98 -8.51
C LEU A 504 -7.84 -30.37 -9.23
N PRO A 505 -7.85 -30.47 -10.57
CA PRO A 505 -6.65 -30.81 -11.32
C PRO A 505 -5.59 -29.70 -11.21
N PRO A 506 -4.31 -30.01 -11.51
CA PRO A 506 -3.29 -28.98 -11.72
C PRO A 506 -3.75 -27.96 -12.78
N ALA A 507 -3.46 -26.68 -12.53
CA ALA A 507 -3.82 -25.61 -13.45
C ALA A 507 -3.08 -25.78 -14.78
N ASP A 508 -3.83 -25.80 -15.88
CA ASP A 508 -3.30 -25.73 -17.25
C ASP A 508 -3.23 -24.27 -17.74
N GLU A 509 -2.77 -24.07 -18.98
CA GLU A 509 -2.64 -22.73 -19.56
C GLU A 509 -3.99 -22.00 -19.59
N ALA A 510 -5.09 -22.70 -19.90
CA ALA A 510 -6.43 -22.13 -19.90
C ALA A 510 -6.85 -21.63 -18.50
N ALA A 511 -6.61 -22.43 -17.46
CA ALA A 511 -6.84 -22.01 -16.08
C ALA A 511 -5.97 -20.81 -15.70
N LEU A 512 -4.69 -20.79 -16.09
CA LEU A 512 -3.82 -19.64 -15.83
C LEU A 512 -4.35 -18.36 -16.51
N GLN A 513 -4.75 -18.43 -17.77
CA GLN A 513 -5.31 -17.28 -18.50
C GLN A 513 -6.61 -16.79 -17.86
N LEU A 514 -7.48 -17.70 -17.44
CA LEU A 514 -8.70 -17.35 -16.72
C LEU A 514 -8.40 -16.67 -15.36
N GLY A 515 -7.42 -17.18 -14.62
CA GLY A 515 -6.95 -16.56 -13.38
C GLY A 515 -6.36 -15.16 -13.58
N ARG A 516 -5.59 -14.96 -14.66
CA ARG A 516 -5.05 -13.66 -15.05
C ARG A 516 -6.15 -12.67 -15.42
N ALA A 517 -7.16 -13.11 -16.17
CA ALA A 517 -8.29 -12.26 -16.58
C ALA A 517 -9.08 -11.68 -15.39
N HIS A 518 -9.02 -12.32 -14.22
CA HIS A 518 -9.74 -11.87 -13.02
C HIS A 518 -8.86 -11.27 -11.91
N SER A 519 -7.56 -11.13 -12.15
CA SER A 519 -6.59 -10.56 -11.21
C SER A 519 -5.87 -9.36 -11.82
N THR A 520 -5.02 -8.69 -11.04
CA THR A 520 -4.22 -7.56 -11.56
C THR A 520 -2.87 -8.02 -12.13
N CYS A 521 -2.61 -9.32 -12.14
CA CYS A 521 -1.32 -9.93 -12.43
C CYS A 521 -0.18 -9.48 -11.49
N LYS A 522 -0.52 -8.81 -10.38
CA LYS A 522 0.46 -8.35 -9.35
C LYS A 522 0.50 -9.27 -8.14
N GLU A 523 -0.53 -10.08 -7.96
CA GLU A 523 -0.66 -11.11 -6.92
C GLU A 523 0.27 -12.30 -7.25
N CYS A 524 0.52 -13.19 -6.28
CA CYS A 524 1.41 -14.31 -6.57
C CYS A 524 0.76 -15.27 -7.57
N LEU A 525 1.58 -15.90 -8.40
CA LEU A 525 1.15 -16.93 -9.37
C LEU A 525 0.21 -18.00 -8.76
N PRO A 526 0.47 -18.55 -7.55
CA PRO A 526 -0.46 -19.48 -6.92
C PRO A 526 -1.91 -18.98 -6.79
N LEU A 527 -2.15 -17.69 -6.56
CA LEU A 527 -3.52 -17.15 -6.53
C LEU A 527 -4.18 -17.29 -7.90
N GLN A 528 -3.47 -16.91 -8.97
CA GLN A 528 -3.99 -16.96 -10.33
C GLN A 528 -4.34 -18.39 -10.73
N LEU A 529 -3.46 -19.35 -10.41
CA LEU A 529 -3.69 -20.77 -10.69
C LEU A 529 -4.89 -21.31 -9.92
N THR A 530 -4.97 -21.02 -8.62
CA THR A 530 -6.04 -21.52 -7.74
C THR A 530 -7.41 -20.95 -8.11
N VAL A 531 -7.49 -19.65 -8.39
CA VAL A 531 -8.71 -18.97 -8.85
C VAL A 531 -9.11 -19.45 -10.24
N GLY A 532 -8.18 -19.53 -11.17
CA GLY A 532 -8.46 -19.97 -12.54
C GLY A 532 -8.99 -21.41 -12.59
N THR A 533 -8.39 -22.29 -11.81
CA THR A 533 -8.85 -23.69 -11.70
C THR A 533 -10.24 -23.76 -11.05
N LEU A 534 -10.51 -22.94 -10.03
CA LEU A 534 -11.84 -22.85 -9.43
C LEU A 534 -12.88 -22.40 -10.45
N LEU A 535 -12.64 -21.31 -11.17
CA LEU A 535 -13.59 -20.78 -12.15
C LEU A 535 -13.86 -21.79 -13.27
N LYS A 536 -12.82 -22.39 -13.83
CA LYS A 536 -12.95 -23.45 -14.85
C LYS A 536 -13.80 -24.63 -14.35
N HIS A 537 -13.59 -25.08 -13.12
CA HIS A 537 -14.41 -26.13 -12.53
C HIS A 537 -15.87 -25.73 -12.33
N LEU A 538 -16.13 -24.46 -12.01
CA LEU A 538 -17.49 -23.95 -11.79
C LEU A 538 -18.29 -23.82 -13.09
N GLU A 539 -17.63 -23.68 -14.25
CA GLU A 539 -18.29 -23.70 -15.57
C GLU A 539 -18.90 -25.07 -15.90
N GLU A 540 -18.26 -26.15 -15.45
CA GLU A 540 -18.70 -27.53 -15.65
C GLU A 540 -19.56 -28.05 -14.48
N ARG A 541 -19.93 -27.17 -13.53
CA ARG A 541 -20.64 -27.56 -12.31
C ARG A 541 -22.08 -27.99 -12.61
N PRO A 542 -22.54 -29.16 -12.15
CA PRO A 542 -23.92 -29.59 -12.28
C PRO A 542 -24.92 -28.64 -11.59
N ASP A 543 -26.11 -28.50 -12.17
CA ASP A 543 -27.18 -27.71 -11.59
C ASP A 543 -27.57 -28.18 -10.18
N GLY A 544 -27.81 -27.21 -9.28
CA GLY A 544 -28.17 -27.47 -7.90
C GLY A 544 -27.03 -27.95 -6.99
N GLN A 545 -25.81 -28.11 -7.51
CA GLN A 545 -24.61 -28.38 -6.70
C GLN A 545 -24.18 -27.15 -5.91
N VAL A 546 -23.94 -27.34 -4.61
CA VAL A 546 -23.35 -26.31 -3.72
C VAL A 546 -21.88 -26.60 -3.54
N SER A 547 -21.02 -25.61 -3.79
CA SER A 547 -19.57 -25.75 -3.75
C SER A 547 -18.99 -24.97 -2.59
N ALA A 548 -18.26 -25.65 -1.71
CA ALA A 548 -17.41 -25.02 -0.69
C ALA A 548 -15.96 -25.14 -1.17
N TYR A 549 -15.28 -24.01 -1.38
CA TYR A 549 -13.91 -23.99 -1.85
C TYR A 549 -12.93 -23.85 -0.69
N PHE A 550 -12.08 -24.86 -0.49
CA PHE A 550 -11.07 -24.87 0.56
C PHE A 550 -9.93 -23.91 0.21
N MET A 551 -9.83 -22.80 0.94
CA MET A 551 -8.73 -21.85 0.81
C MET A 551 -8.26 -21.45 2.21
N PRO A 552 -7.19 -22.06 2.75
CA PRO A 552 -6.73 -21.75 4.09
C PRO A 552 -6.30 -20.29 4.22
N GLY A 553 -6.53 -19.69 5.39
CA GLY A 553 -6.06 -18.36 5.73
C GLY A 553 -4.82 -18.41 6.63
N ALA A 554 -3.94 -17.41 6.49
CA ALA A 554 -2.83 -17.17 7.41
C ALA A 554 -2.73 -15.68 7.74
N GLN A 555 -2.71 -15.33 9.03
CA GLN A 555 -2.61 -13.93 9.46
C GLN A 555 -1.13 -13.52 9.64
N GLY A 556 -0.30 -13.75 8.62
CA GLY A 556 1.15 -13.50 8.65
C GLY A 556 1.59 -12.47 7.60
N PRO A 557 2.88 -12.10 7.54
CA PRO A 557 3.38 -11.08 6.58
C PRO A 557 3.23 -11.47 5.10
N CYS A 558 3.00 -12.76 4.83
CA CYS A 558 2.77 -13.33 3.50
C CYS A 558 1.46 -12.80 2.89
N ARG A 559 1.34 -12.87 1.56
CA ARG A 559 0.11 -12.54 0.82
C ARG A 559 -0.96 -13.64 0.87
N PHE A 560 -0.57 -14.87 1.22
CA PHE A 560 -1.43 -16.04 1.21
C PHE A 560 -2.73 -15.85 2.02
N GLY A 561 -2.67 -15.15 3.14
CA GLY A 561 -3.86 -14.89 3.95
C GLY A 561 -4.95 -14.07 3.28
N GLN A 562 -4.66 -13.37 2.18
CA GLN A 562 -5.65 -12.62 1.40
C GLN A 562 -6.26 -13.45 0.26
N TYR A 563 -5.81 -14.69 0.04
CA TYR A 563 -6.33 -15.49 -1.07
C TYR A 563 -7.81 -15.80 -0.89
N SER A 564 -8.21 -16.23 0.32
CA SER A 564 -9.62 -16.49 0.63
C SER A 564 -10.49 -15.24 0.51
N GLU A 565 -10.00 -14.08 0.95
CA GLU A 565 -10.71 -12.80 0.83
C GLU A 565 -10.84 -12.37 -0.63
N PHE A 566 -9.78 -12.52 -1.42
CA PHE A 566 -9.82 -12.27 -2.86
C PHE A 566 -10.81 -13.19 -3.55
N THR A 567 -10.76 -14.50 -3.30
CA THR A 567 -11.68 -15.47 -3.90
C THR A 567 -13.13 -15.19 -3.50
N ALA A 568 -13.39 -14.84 -2.23
CA ALA A 568 -14.72 -14.49 -1.77
C ALA A 568 -15.27 -13.21 -2.45
N ARG A 569 -14.44 -12.18 -2.60
CA ARG A 569 -14.81 -10.96 -3.36
C ARG A 569 -15.04 -11.26 -4.84
N LEU A 570 -14.24 -12.14 -5.43
CA LEU A 570 -14.40 -12.54 -6.82
C LEU A 570 -15.73 -13.25 -7.06
N ILE A 571 -16.11 -14.19 -6.19
CA ILE A 571 -17.40 -14.89 -6.24
C ILE A 571 -18.56 -13.90 -6.16
N GLU A 572 -18.46 -12.94 -5.24
CA GLU A 572 -19.47 -11.88 -5.07
C GLU A 572 -19.56 -10.98 -6.31
N ARG A 573 -18.43 -10.53 -6.85
CA ARG A 573 -18.34 -9.67 -8.04
C ARG A 573 -18.90 -10.35 -9.28
N LEU A 574 -18.58 -11.63 -9.47
CA LEU A 574 -19.09 -12.44 -10.59
C LEU A 574 -20.50 -13.00 -10.33
N ARG A 575 -21.08 -12.74 -9.14
CA ARG A 575 -22.41 -13.22 -8.72
C ARG A 575 -22.58 -14.74 -8.88
N ILE A 576 -21.54 -15.52 -8.55
CA ILE A 576 -21.57 -16.98 -8.76
C ILE A 576 -22.41 -17.64 -7.65
N PRO A 577 -23.61 -18.18 -7.94
CA PRO A 577 -24.49 -18.72 -6.92
C PRO A 577 -23.91 -19.98 -6.29
N ASP A 578 -24.32 -20.27 -5.05
CA ASP A 578 -24.05 -21.52 -4.35
C ASP A 578 -22.55 -21.88 -4.25
N THR A 579 -21.70 -20.86 -4.21
CA THR A 579 -20.25 -20.99 -4.05
C THR A 579 -19.81 -20.25 -2.79
N ALA A 580 -19.27 -21.00 -1.83
CA ALA A 580 -18.75 -20.47 -0.58
C ALA A 580 -17.24 -20.70 -0.49
N VAL A 581 -16.53 -19.84 0.25
CA VAL A 581 -15.12 -20.08 0.58
C VAL A 581 -15.03 -20.65 1.99
N PHE A 582 -14.41 -21.81 2.13
CA PHE A 582 -14.10 -22.43 3.41
C PHE A 582 -12.67 -22.09 3.83
N THR A 583 -12.56 -21.26 4.87
CA THR A 583 -11.28 -20.66 5.30
C THR A 583 -10.91 -21.06 6.72
N PRO A 584 -10.34 -22.26 6.94
CA PRO A 584 -9.67 -22.55 8.21
C PRO A 584 -8.44 -21.64 8.35
N VAL A 585 -8.19 -21.13 9.56
CA VAL A 585 -7.14 -20.12 9.81
C VAL A 585 -6.05 -20.64 10.74
N ALA A 586 -4.80 -20.25 10.45
CA ALA A 586 -3.61 -20.72 11.17
C ALA A 586 -3.61 -20.41 12.67
N ASP A 587 -4.19 -19.27 13.10
CA ASP A 587 -4.25 -18.86 14.52
C ASP A 587 -5.16 -19.76 15.36
N ALA A 588 -6.10 -20.45 14.72
CA ALA A 588 -6.93 -21.48 15.33
C ALA A 588 -6.41 -22.90 15.03
N GLY A 589 -5.16 -23.05 14.57
CA GLY A 589 -4.56 -24.34 14.21
C GLY A 589 -5.20 -24.99 12.98
N TYR A 590 -5.78 -24.20 12.08
CA TYR A 590 -6.61 -24.66 10.96
C TYR A 590 -7.81 -25.52 11.41
N SER A 591 -8.33 -25.27 12.61
CA SER A 591 -9.59 -25.86 13.07
C SER A 591 -10.77 -25.38 12.21
N GLY A 592 -11.84 -26.18 12.20
CA GLY A 592 -13.02 -25.95 11.36
C GLY A 592 -13.64 -27.23 10.82
N LEU A 593 -12.92 -28.36 10.92
CA LEU A 593 -13.40 -29.72 10.65
C LEU A 593 -13.23 -30.58 11.92
N PRO A 594 -13.95 -31.71 12.03
CA PRO A 594 -13.74 -32.67 13.11
C PRO A 594 -12.28 -33.11 13.21
N GLY A 595 -11.76 -33.33 14.43
CA GLY A 595 -10.34 -33.60 14.65
C GLY A 595 -9.76 -34.80 13.88
N ALA A 596 -10.56 -35.86 13.70
CA ALA A 596 -10.17 -37.02 12.88
C ALA A 596 -9.97 -36.65 11.39
N VAL A 597 -10.84 -35.78 10.85
CA VAL A 597 -10.74 -35.24 9.50
C VAL A 597 -9.49 -34.37 9.37
N THR A 598 -9.27 -33.46 10.32
CA THR A 598 -8.09 -32.58 10.34
C THR A 598 -6.79 -33.40 10.39
N LEU A 599 -6.72 -34.44 11.23
CA LEU A 599 -5.55 -35.32 11.29
C LEU A 599 -5.33 -36.08 9.97
N GLY A 600 -6.40 -36.55 9.34
CA GLY A 600 -6.31 -37.20 8.03
C GLY A 600 -5.81 -36.27 6.92
N ILE A 601 -6.25 -35.01 6.91
CA ILE A 601 -5.72 -33.98 6.00
C ILE A 601 -4.24 -33.70 6.26
N TRP A 602 -3.80 -33.59 7.52
CA TRP A 602 -2.38 -33.42 7.84
C TRP A 602 -1.52 -34.60 7.37
N ARG A 603 -2.00 -35.84 7.56
CA ARG A 603 -1.34 -37.03 7.01
C ARG A 603 -1.26 -36.97 5.49
N ALA A 604 -2.33 -36.55 4.82
CA ALA A 604 -2.36 -36.38 3.37
C ALA A 604 -1.33 -35.35 2.88
N VAL A 605 -1.16 -34.24 3.59
CA VAL A 605 -0.15 -33.22 3.26
C VAL A 605 1.26 -33.80 3.36
N VAL A 606 1.60 -34.45 4.47
CA VAL A 606 2.95 -35.02 4.69
C VAL A 606 3.25 -36.15 3.70
N LEU A 607 2.30 -37.08 3.50
CA LEU A 607 2.47 -38.18 2.55
C LEU A 607 2.56 -37.66 1.10
N GLY A 608 1.75 -36.65 0.77
CA GLY A 608 1.78 -36.03 -0.55
C GLY A 608 3.11 -35.35 -0.85
N ASP A 609 3.69 -34.67 0.13
CA ASP A 609 5.03 -34.06 0.02
C ASP A 609 6.12 -35.11 -0.19
N ALA A 610 6.10 -36.19 0.60
CA ALA A 610 7.04 -37.30 0.43
C ALA A 610 6.92 -37.97 -0.95
N PHE A 611 5.70 -38.20 -1.45
CA PHE A 611 5.49 -38.77 -2.79
C PHE A 611 5.94 -37.82 -3.89
N GLU A 612 5.75 -36.51 -3.72
CA GLU A 612 6.24 -35.51 -4.66
C GLU A 612 7.77 -35.45 -4.70
N GLU A 613 8.43 -35.57 -3.54
CA GLU A 613 9.89 -35.66 -3.44
C GLU A 613 10.42 -36.93 -4.12
N MET A 614 9.81 -38.10 -3.85
CA MET A 614 10.14 -39.35 -4.52
C MET A 614 9.97 -39.25 -6.03
N ARG A 615 8.84 -38.69 -6.51
CA ARG A 615 8.61 -38.47 -7.95
C ARG A 615 9.67 -37.56 -8.55
N SER A 616 9.97 -36.45 -7.89
CA SER A 616 10.96 -35.48 -8.37
C SER A 616 12.34 -36.10 -8.48
N LEU A 617 12.73 -36.94 -7.51
CA LEU A 617 13.98 -37.68 -7.54
C LEU A 617 14.02 -38.71 -8.68
N LEU A 618 12.92 -39.43 -8.91
CA LEU A 618 12.83 -40.39 -10.03
C LEU A 618 12.83 -39.72 -11.41
N LEU A 619 12.35 -38.49 -11.52
CA LEU A 619 12.39 -37.71 -12.77
C LEU A 619 13.75 -37.05 -13.04
N ALA A 620 14.52 -36.81 -11.97
CA ALA A 620 15.85 -36.21 -12.05
C ALA A 620 16.97 -37.26 -12.26
N ALA A 621 16.71 -38.51 -11.88
CA ALA A 621 17.54 -39.68 -12.15
C ALA A 621 17.34 -40.18 -13.59
#